data_AF-A0A1F9CL10-F1
#
_entry.id   AF-A0A1F9CL10-F1
#
_cell.length_a   1.000
_cell.length_b   1.000
_cell.length_c   1.000
_cell.angle_alpha   90.00
_cell.angle_beta   90.00
_cell.angle_gamma   90.00
#
_symmetry.space_group_name_H-M   'P 1'
#
loop_
_entity.id
_entity.type
_entity.pdbx_description
1 polymer ?
#
loop_
_entity_poly.entity_id
_entity_poly.type
_entity_poly.pdbx_seq_one_letter_code
_entity_poly.pdbx_strand_id
1 'polypeptide(L)' 'MPSAELMSALALKDRVHFANDYLRPALEAVLIQYTIPDKPNSRLQQYRLTEKGRAVLVSLEGTGVRVDGR' A
#
# COMPACT_ATOMS: atom_id res chain seq x y z
N MET A 1 -7.16 2.14 -4.67
CA MET A 1 -6.42 1.35 -5.69
C MET A 1 -6.69 -0.14 -5.49
N PRO A 2 -6.94 -0.93 -6.55
CA PRO A 2 -6.96 -2.39 -6.49
C PRO A 2 -5.55 -2.99 -6.23
N SER A 3 -5.50 -4.25 -5.79
CA SER A 3 -4.22 -4.95 -5.52
C SER A 3 -3.29 -5.00 -6.73
N ALA A 4 -3.83 -5.17 -7.93
CA ALA A 4 -3.03 -5.25 -9.16
C ALA A 4 -2.34 -3.92 -9.48
N GLU A 5 -3.03 -2.80 -9.21
CA GLU A 5 -2.47 -1.46 -9.41
C GLU A 5 -1.34 -1.19 -8.40
N LEU A 6 -1.51 -1.61 -7.14
CA LEU A 6 -0.45 -1.53 -6.13
C LEU A 6 0.80 -2.34 -6.52
N MET A 7 0.61 -3.58 -6.98
CA MET A 7 1.72 -4.40 -7.48
C MET A 7 2.42 -3.74 -8.66
N SER A 8 1.65 -3.20 -9.61
CA SER A 8 2.21 -2.52 -10.78
C SER A 8 3.00 -1.26 -10.39
N ALA A 9 2.50 -0.47 -9.44
CA ALA A 9 3.17 0.73 -8.95
C ALA A 9 4.49 0.40 -8.23
N LEU A 10 4.56 -0.77 -7.58
CA LEU A 10 5.76 -1.29 -6.93
C LEU A 10 6.66 -2.12 -7.87
N ALA A 11 6.30 -2.24 -9.16
CA ALA A 11 6.97 -3.10 -10.14
C ALA A 11 7.11 -4.58 -9.70
N LEU A 12 6.19 -5.07 -8.87
CA LEU A 12 6.18 -6.44 -8.35
C LEU A 12 5.38 -7.37 -9.27
N LYS A 13 5.94 -8.54 -9.57
CA LYS A 13 5.28 -9.58 -10.38
C LYS A 13 4.74 -10.74 -9.56
N ASP A 14 5.34 -11.00 -8.40
CA ASP A 14 4.94 -12.09 -7.51
C ASP A 14 3.85 -11.62 -6.54
N ARG A 15 2.66 -12.20 -6.66
CA ARG A 15 1.51 -11.88 -5.83
C ARG A 15 1.65 -12.39 -4.40
N VAL A 16 2.29 -13.53 -4.18
CA VAL A 16 2.48 -14.12 -2.85
C VAL A 16 3.48 -13.27 -2.06
N HIS A 17 4.60 -12.90 -2.69
CA HIS A 17 5.57 -12.00 -2.10
C HIS A 17 4.94 -10.62 -1.81
N PHE A 18 4.21 -10.05 -2.76
CA PHE A 18 3.47 -8.80 -2.53
C PHE A 18 2.50 -8.90 -1.34
N ALA A 19 1.74 -9.99 -1.24
CA ALA A 19 0.77 -10.16 -0.17
C ALA A 19 1.44 -10.27 1.21
N ASN A 20 2.51 -11.06 1.31
CA ASN A 20 3.17 -11.36 2.59
C ASN A 20 4.09 -10.24 3.07
N ASP A 21 4.80 -9.57 2.16
CA ASP A 21 5.89 -8.68 2.56
C ASP A 21 5.52 -7.20 2.45
N TYR A 22 4.43 -6.88 1.76
CA TYR A 22 3.96 -5.50 1.57
C TYR A 22 2.53 -5.32 2.08
N LEU A 23 1.58 -6.06 1.53
CA LEU A 23 0.16 -5.81 1.77
C LEU A 23 -0.25 -6.14 3.20
N ARG A 24 0.03 -7.36 3.68
CA ARG A 24 -0.31 -7.79 5.04
C ARG A 24 0.38 -6.93 6.10
N PRO A 25 1.70 -6.66 6.03
CA PRO A 25 2.36 -5.79 7.00
C PRO A 25 1.76 -4.38 7.03
N ALA A 26 1.41 -3.81 5.87
CA ALA A 26 0.79 -2.48 5.82
C ALA A 26 -0.64 -2.46 6.39
N LEU A 27 -1.41 -3.54 6.25
CA LEU A 27 -2.72 -3.70 6.88
C LEU A 27 -2.60 -3.90 8.40
N GLU A 28 -1.69 -4.77 8.84
CA GLU A 28 -1.40 -5.06 10.25
C GLU A 28 -0.87 -3.80 10.98
N ALA A 29 -0.05 -3.00 10.31
CA ALA A 29 0.42 -1.71 10.81
C ALA A 29 -0.63 -0.59 10.74
N VAL A 30 -1.82 -0.87 10.19
CA VAL A 30 -2.94 0.08 10.04
C VAL A 30 -2.53 1.32 9.22
N LEU A 31 -1.65 1.14 8.22
CA LEU A 31 -1.25 2.20 7.29
C LEU A 31 -2.21 2.28 6.11
N ILE A 32 -2.74 1.13 5.70
CA ILE A 32 -3.79 1.00 4.69
C ILE A 32 -4.96 0.22 5.25
N GLN A 33 -6.11 0.32 4.58
CA GLN A 33 -7.31 -0.43 4.93
C GLN A 33 -8.10 -0.85 3.70
N TYR A 34 -8.94 -1.86 3.88
CA TYR A 34 -9.96 -2.26 2.92
C TYR A 34 -11.02 -1.17 2.72
N THR A 35 -11.52 -1.02 1.49
CA THR A 35 -12.70 -0.19 1.19
C THR A 35 -14.02 -0.93 1.41
N ILE A 36 -14.04 -2.27 1.25
CA ILE A 36 -15.21 -3.14 1.48
C ILE A 36 -14.88 -4.18 2.57
N PRO A 37 -14.87 -3.80 3.86
CA PRO A 37 -14.42 -4.69 4.93
C PRO A 37 -15.25 -5.97 5.06
N ASP A 38 -16.55 -5.92 4.78
CA ASP A 38 -17.46 -7.07 4.92
C ASP A 38 -17.26 -8.14 3.83
N LYS A 39 -16.56 -7.81 2.74
CA LYS A 39 -16.33 -8.70 1.59
C LYS A 39 -14.87 -8.65 1.16
N PRO A 40 -13.93 -9.16 1.99
CA PRO A 40 -12.49 -9.05 1.73
C PRO A 40 -12.05 -9.73 0.42
N ASN A 41 -12.78 -10.76 -0.02
CA ASN A 41 -12.51 -11.48 -1.28
C ASN A 41 -13.26 -10.88 -2.49
N SER A 42 -13.88 -9.71 -2.34
CA SER A 42 -14.62 -9.05 -3.43
C SER A 42 -13.68 -8.71 -4.60
N ARG A 43 -14.13 -8.94 -5.83
CA ARG A 43 -13.44 -8.46 -7.04
C ARG A 43 -13.33 -6.93 -7.10
N LEU A 44 -14.21 -6.23 -6.39
CA LEU A 44 -14.22 -4.77 -6.27
C LEU A 44 -13.44 -4.28 -5.05
N GLN A 45 -12.75 -5.17 -4.34
CA GLN A 45 -11.93 -4.80 -3.19
C GLN A 45 -10.82 -3.84 -3.62
N GLN A 46 -10.70 -2.74 -2.88
CA GLN A 46 -9.63 -1.77 -3.05
C GLN A 46 -9.00 -1.44 -1.70
N TYR A 47 -7.85 -0.78 -1.77
CA TYR A 47 -7.10 -0.29 -0.64
C TYR A 47 -7.02 1.23 -0.68
N ARG A 48 -7.02 1.83 0.50
CA ARG A 48 -6.76 3.26 0.71
C ARG A 48 -5.89 3.47 1.94
N LEU A 49 -5.18 4.59 1.98
CA LEU A 49 -4.45 5.02 3.16
C LEU A 49 -5.39 5.35 4.31
N THR A 50 -4.97 5.00 5.52
CA THR A 50 -5.54 5.50 6.77
C THR A 50 -4.94 6.86 7.11
N GLU A 51 -5.45 7.50 8.17
CA GLU A 51 -4.83 8.72 8.72
C GLU A 51 -3.38 8.47 9.15
N LYS A 52 -3.11 7.32 9.78
CA LYS A 52 -1.75 6.91 10.16
C LYS A 52 -0.84 6.75 8.94
N GLY A 53 -1.33 6.11 7.86
CA GLY A 53 -0.59 6.00 6.61
C GLY A 53 -0.25 7.35 5.99
N ARG A 54 -1.20 8.30 6.02
CA ARG A 54 -0.98 9.67 5.53
C ARG A 54 0.06 10.41 6.37
N ALA A 55 0.02 10.28 7.70
CA ALA A 55 1.00 10.92 8.57
C ALA A 55 2.43 10.42 8.30
N VAL A 56 2.59 9.11 8.02
CA VAL A 56 3.89 8.54 7.61
C VAL A 56 4.37 9.16 6.30
N LEU A 57 3.50 9.29 5.29
CA LEU A 57 3.89 9.93 4.02
C LEU A 57 4.37 11.36 4.21
N VAL A 58 3.64 12.17 4.99
CA VAL A 58 4.04 13.55 5.30
C VAL A 58 5.41 13.59 5.97
N SER A 59 5.68 12.63 6.86
CA SER A 59 6.98 12.52 7.55
C SER A 59 8.12 12.12 6.61
N LEU A 60 7.83 11.27 5.61
CA LEU A 60 8.78 10.84 4.58
C LEU A 60 9.07 11.96 3.57
N GLU A 61 8.06 12.73 3.16
CA GLU A 61 8.20 13.90 2.28
C GLU A 61 9.07 14.99 2.92
N GLY A 62 9.00 15.15 4.25
CA GLY A 62 9.90 16.02 5.01
C GLY A 62 11.35 15.53 5.12
N THR A 63 11.61 14.25 4.84
CA THR A 63 12.95 13.62 4.96
C THR A 63 13.72 13.59 3.63
N GLY A 64 13.10 14.04 2.53
CA GLY A 64 13.76 14.39 1.26
C GLY A 64 15.04 13.62 0.95
N VAL A 65 14.94 12.32 0.67
CA VAL A 65 15.98 11.65 -0.11
C VAL A 65 15.97 12.33 -1.48
N ARG A 66 16.97 13.19 -1.69
CA ARG A 66 17.33 13.70 -3.02
C ARG A 66 17.66 12.49 -3.88
N VAL A 67 16.71 12.02 -4.66
CA VAL A 67 16.99 11.18 -5.81
C VAL A 67 17.50 12.10 -6.91
N ASP A 68 18.79 12.44 -6.82
CA ASP A 68 19.50 13.05 -7.95
C ASP A 68 19.47 12.03 -9.09
N GLY A 69 18.70 12.37 -10.13
CA GLY A 69 18.66 11.61 -11.36
C GLY A 69 20.05 11.60 -12.01
N ARG A 70 20.57 10.41 -12.24
CA ARG A 70 21.59 10.14 -13.23
C ARG A 70 21.22 8.88 -14.00
#